data_AF-A0A085BNB9-F1
#
_entry.id   AF-A0A085BNB9-F1
#
_cell.length_a   1.000
_cell.length_b   1.000
_cell.length_c   1.000
_cell.angle_alpha   90.00
_cell.angle_beta   90.00
_cell.angle_gamma   90.00
#
_symmetry.space_group_name_H-M   'P 1'
#
loop_
_entity.id
_entity.type
_entity.pdbx_description
1 polymer ?
#
loop_
_entity_poly.entity_id
_entity_poly.type
_entity_poly.pdbx_seq_one_letter_code
_entity_poly.pdbx_strand_id
1 'polypeptide(L)'
;MDKKAKDILFKTYWSSKGWKDEFFTETSNFEYAKTKGLMFDKLTISHDDCIKRIFEIANNIKIENVAKAFLSSLSSRRLDLRSGIASYFVAQRFAPHQYVPVVSGHSYTNGKITHTSYTCGICRDLKYGFVGHKLYENTDLNVLNFERIKWGGIRLGDLVYTFFDLEQFAKEHITEPTKDDAEIFKGILEAINCCKEDDYPSVLRDKLKDVPNLKSSKDERSIILEILACIEVLKPANYDRPTTHKNDWTYVEFWRGEDGYHKEAVEKYFGKYLK
;
A
#
# COMPACT_ATOMS: atom_id res chain seq x y z
N MET A 1 3.71 5.63 18.88
CA MET A 1 3.51 4.16 18.85
C MET A 1 4.28 3.53 20.02
N ASP A 2 3.65 2.60 20.75
CA ASP A 2 4.27 1.90 21.88
C ASP A 2 5.43 1.01 21.42
N LYS A 3 6.60 1.18 22.04
CA LYS A 3 7.85 0.50 21.62
C LYS A 3 7.80 -1.01 21.89
N LYS A 4 7.24 -1.44 23.02
CA LYS A 4 7.19 -2.87 23.40
C LYS A 4 6.20 -3.61 22.51
N ALA A 5 5.02 -3.05 22.28
CA ALA A 5 4.03 -3.66 21.40
C ALA A 5 4.53 -3.76 19.96
N LYS A 6 5.26 -2.75 19.47
CA LYS A 6 5.89 -2.79 18.13
C LYS A 6 6.95 -3.91 18.06
N ASP A 7 7.79 -4.04 19.08
CA ASP A 7 8.81 -5.09 19.14
C ASP A 7 8.19 -6.50 19.14
N ILE A 8 7.10 -6.70 19.90
CA ILE A 8 6.32 -7.95 19.91
C ILE A 8 5.82 -8.28 18.50
N LEU A 9 5.18 -7.31 17.84
CA LEU A 9 4.68 -7.49 16.47
C LEU A 9 5.82 -7.86 15.51
N PHE A 10 6.94 -7.15 15.56
CA PHE A 10 8.08 -7.41 14.66
C PHE A 10 8.73 -8.77 14.90
N LYS A 11 8.95 -9.17 16.15
CA LYS A 11 9.55 -10.48 16.50
C LYS A 11 8.64 -11.67 16.18
N THR A 12 7.34 -11.43 16.04
CA THR A 12 6.38 -12.44 15.61
C THR A 12 6.66 -12.88 14.18
N TYR A 13 6.90 -11.93 13.27
CA TYR A 13 7.01 -12.15 11.82
C TYR A 13 8.44 -12.14 11.25
N TRP A 14 9.37 -11.43 11.90
CA TRP A 14 10.65 -11.08 11.31
C TRP A 14 11.84 -11.40 12.22
N SER A 15 12.93 -11.79 11.59
CA SER A 15 14.24 -12.01 12.21
C SER A 15 15.33 -11.28 11.42
N SER A 16 16.59 -11.36 11.88
CA SER A 16 17.73 -10.88 11.11
C SER A 16 17.91 -11.61 9.76
N LYS A 17 17.34 -12.82 9.60
CA LYS A 17 17.39 -13.63 8.38
C LYS A 17 16.20 -13.40 7.43
N GLY A 18 15.22 -12.57 7.81
CA GLY A 18 14.01 -12.35 7.03
C GLY A 18 12.74 -12.83 7.75
N TRP A 19 11.74 -13.22 6.96
CA TRP A 19 10.51 -13.85 7.45
C TRP A 19 10.84 -15.08 8.31
N LYS A 20 10.06 -15.30 9.36
CA LYS A 20 10.14 -16.52 10.16
C LYS A 20 9.29 -17.62 9.51
N ASP A 21 9.74 -18.86 9.63
CA ASP A 21 9.00 -20.03 9.14
C ASP A 21 7.73 -20.29 9.96
N GLU A 22 7.78 -19.99 11.26
CA GLU A 22 6.65 -20.12 12.17
C GLU A 22 6.38 -18.79 12.91
N PHE A 23 5.12 -18.38 12.88
CA PHE A 23 4.64 -17.20 13.61
C PHE A 23 4.13 -17.63 14.98
N PHE A 24 4.77 -17.11 16.03
CA PHE A 24 4.40 -17.39 17.41
C PHE A 24 4.52 -16.11 18.23
N THR A 25 3.51 -15.89 19.07
CA THR A 25 3.46 -14.82 20.06
C THR A 25 2.89 -15.40 21.34
N GLU A 26 3.60 -15.24 22.46
CA GLU A 26 3.08 -15.62 23.78
C GLU A 26 1.79 -14.86 24.10
N THR A 27 0.82 -15.51 24.74
CA THR A 27 -0.50 -14.93 25.04
C THR A 27 -0.43 -13.59 25.77
N SER A 28 0.43 -13.46 26.77
CA SER A 28 0.61 -12.20 27.52
C SER A 28 1.15 -11.06 26.65
N ASN A 29 2.05 -11.38 25.71
CA ASN A 29 2.59 -10.42 24.76
C ASN A 29 1.55 -10.04 23.70
N PHE A 30 0.79 -11.01 23.20
CA PHE A 30 -0.31 -10.78 22.26
C PHE A 30 -1.36 -9.84 22.87
N GLU A 31 -1.85 -10.15 24.07
CA GLU A 31 -2.84 -9.33 24.77
C GLU A 31 -2.29 -7.92 25.05
N TYR A 32 -1.04 -7.80 25.48
CA TYR A 32 -0.40 -6.50 25.66
C TYR A 32 -0.36 -5.70 24.35
N ALA A 33 0.11 -6.29 23.25
CA ALA A 33 0.20 -5.61 21.96
C ALA A 33 -1.19 -5.23 21.40
N LYS A 34 -2.21 -6.05 21.68
CA LYS A 34 -3.61 -5.76 21.37
C LYS A 34 -4.12 -4.54 22.14
N THR A 35 -3.84 -4.43 23.44
CA THR A 35 -4.21 -3.21 24.22
C THR A 35 -3.54 -1.93 23.72
N LYS A 36 -2.45 -2.04 22.95
CA LYS A 36 -1.75 -0.91 22.34
C LYS A 36 -2.13 -0.67 20.87
N GLY A 37 -3.10 -1.42 20.34
CA GLY A 37 -3.59 -1.27 18.97
C GLY A 37 -2.57 -1.69 17.91
N LEU A 38 -1.64 -2.59 18.23
CA LEU A 38 -0.65 -3.08 17.27
C LEU A 38 -0.84 -4.54 16.87
N MET A 39 -1.57 -5.31 17.68
CA MET A 39 -2.06 -6.62 17.32
C MET A 39 -3.58 -6.70 17.43
N PHE A 40 -4.17 -7.67 16.75
CA PHE A 40 -5.60 -7.80 16.53
C PHE A 40 -5.97 -9.28 16.54
N ASP A 41 -7.19 -9.56 16.97
CA ASP A 41 -7.79 -10.85 16.79
C ASP A 41 -8.00 -11.13 15.29
N LYS A 42 -8.04 -12.40 14.92
CA LYS A 42 -8.24 -12.80 13.52
C LYS A 42 -9.59 -12.30 13.00
N LEU A 43 -9.60 -11.84 11.75
CA LEU A 43 -10.80 -11.32 11.12
C LEU A 43 -11.50 -12.41 10.29
N THR A 44 -12.80 -12.56 10.51
CA THR A 44 -13.69 -13.25 9.57
C THR A 44 -14.71 -12.25 9.03
N ILE A 45 -14.70 -12.02 7.72
CA ILE A 45 -15.57 -11.03 7.06
C ILE A 45 -15.94 -11.46 5.64
N SER A 46 -17.18 -11.19 5.23
CA SER A 46 -17.61 -11.38 3.85
C SER A 46 -17.07 -10.27 2.94
N HIS A 47 -17.00 -10.54 1.64
CA HIS A 47 -16.73 -9.52 0.62
C HIS A 47 -17.61 -8.28 0.80
N ASP A 48 -18.92 -8.48 0.85
CA ASP A 48 -19.92 -7.42 0.83
C ASP A 48 -19.86 -6.56 2.11
N ASP A 49 -19.65 -7.19 3.27
CA ASP A 49 -19.44 -6.47 4.53
C ASP A 49 -18.14 -5.66 4.50
N CYS A 50 -17.07 -6.21 3.90
CA CYS A 50 -15.80 -5.51 3.77
C CYS A 50 -15.95 -4.26 2.88
N ILE A 51 -16.60 -4.40 1.72
CA ILE A 51 -16.91 -3.28 0.83
C ILE A 51 -17.73 -2.22 1.57
N LYS A 52 -18.81 -2.62 2.25
CA LYS A 52 -19.66 -1.69 3.02
C LYS A 52 -18.85 -0.87 4.02
N ARG A 53 -17.99 -1.52 4.82
CA ARG A 53 -17.16 -0.84 5.83
C ARG A 53 -16.13 0.09 5.21
N ILE A 54 -15.52 -0.30 4.08
CA ILE A 54 -14.60 0.57 3.35
C ILE A 54 -15.28 1.87 2.94
N PHE A 55 -16.50 1.79 2.39
CA PHE A 55 -17.27 2.98 2.01
C PHE A 55 -17.61 3.86 3.21
N GLU A 56 -18.10 3.26 4.30
CA GLU A 56 -18.42 3.99 5.53
C GLU A 56 -17.20 4.76 6.07
N ILE A 57 -16.02 4.16 6.06
CA ILE A 57 -14.79 4.81 6.54
C ILE A 57 -14.31 5.86 5.53
N ALA A 58 -14.18 5.49 4.26
CA ALA A 58 -13.62 6.35 3.21
C ALA A 58 -14.44 7.63 3.00
N ASN A 59 -15.76 7.58 3.14
CA ASN A 59 -16.63 8.76 3.04
C ASN A 59 -16.40 9.79 4.15
N ASN A 60 -15.79 9.38 5.26
CA ASN A 60 -15.44 10.26 6.37
C ASN A 60 -13.99 10.78 6.29
N ILE A 61 -13.21 10.30 5.32
CA ILE A 61 -11.82 10.72 5.11
C ILE A 61 -11.78 11.81 4.02
N LYS A 62 -11.12 12.92 4.35
CA LYS A 62 -10.85 13.98 3.38
C LYS A 62 -9.53 13.73 2.65
N ILE A 63 -9.47 14.09 1.37
CA ILE A 63 -8.27 13.94 0.53
C ILE A 63 -7.05 14.66 1.13
N GLU A 64 -7.26 15.79 1.79
CA GLU A 64 -6.19 16.56 2.43
C GLU A 64 -5.55 15.78 3.59
N ASN A 65 -6.32 14.96 4.32
CA ASN A 65 -5.79 14.19 5.44
C ASN A 65 -4.83 13.10 4.97
N VAL A 66 -5.17 12.40 3.89
CA VAL A 66 -4.32 11.33 3.35
C VAL A 66 -3.07 11.88 2.65
N ALA A 67 -3.19 13.02 1.95
CA ALA A 67 -2.04 13.72 1.39
C ALA A 67 -1.09 14.21 2.47
N LYS A 68 -1.63 14.83 3.52
CA LYS A 68 -0.91 15.27 4.71
C LYS A 68 -0.17 14.10 5.37
N ALA A 69 -0.83 12.96 5.57
CA ALA A 69 -0.21 11.79 6.18
C ALA A 69 0.96 11.24 5.35
N PHE A 70 0.78 11.15 4.04
CA PHE A 70 1.84 10.72 3.13
C PHE A 70 3.06 11.66 3.21
N LEU A 71 2.86 12.98 3.11
CA LEU A 71 3.94 13.95 3.19
C LEU A 71 4.62 13.92 4.56
N SER A 72 3.87 14.00 5.66
CA SER A 72 4.42 13.97 7.03
C SER A 72 5.19 12.68 7.34
N SER A 73 4.98 11.61 6.57
CA SER A 73 5.73 10.35 6.72
C SER A 73 7.16 10.41 6.17
N LEU A 74 7.49 11.38 5.31
CA LEU A 74 8.73 11.42 4.54
C LEU A 74 9.91 11.75 5.44
N SER A 75 9.86 12.87 6.18
CA SER A 75 10.93 13.26 7.12
C SER A 75 10.87 12.47 8.43
N SER A 76 9.65 12.22 8.95
CA SER A 76 9.45 11.54 10.24
C SER A 76 9.73 10.03 10.18
N ARG A 77 9.74 9.46 8.97
CA ARG A 77 9.79 8.02 8.71
C ARG A 77 8.68 7.24 9.42
N ARG A 78 7.50 7.86 9.62
CA ARG A 78 6.25 7.19 10.03
C ARG A 78 5.67 6.39 8.87
N LEU A 79 6.29 5.26 8.55
CA LEU A 79 5.94 4.41 7.41
C LEU A 79 4.45 4.01 7.40
N ASP A 80 3.88 3.81 8.59
CA ASP A 80 2.48 3.48 8.81
C ASP A 80 1.49 4.54 8.29
N LEU A 81 1.95 5.75 7.95
CA LEU A 81 1.13 6.83 7.38
C LEU A 81 1.17 6.88 5.84
N ARG A 82 1.97 6.04 5.18
CA ARG A 82 2.21 6.11 3.72
C ARG A 82 1.05 5.56 2.90
N SER A 83 0.63 4.32 3.16
CA SER A 83 -0.32 3.59 2.32
C SER A 83 -1.75 4.15 2.36
N GLY A 84 -2.12 4.91 3.39
CA GLY A 84 -3.49 5.40 3.56
C GLY A 84 -4.02 6.19 2.35
N ILE A 85 -3.15 6.92 1.63
CA ILE A 85 -3.53 7.63 0.40
C ILE A 85 -3.87 6.69 -0.76
N ALA A 86 -3.14 5.58 -0.91
CA ALA A 86 -3.42 4.56 -1.91
C ALA A 86 -4.70 3.80 -1.56
N SER A 87 -4.86 3.38 -0.30
CA SER A 87 -6.08 2.73 0.19
C SER A 87 -7.32 3.62 0.00
N TYR A 88 -7.20 4.92 0.28
CA TYR A 88 -8.26 5.90 0.04
C TYR A 88 -8.56 6.08 -1.43
N PHE A 89 -7.53 6.25 -2.26
CA PHE A 89 -7.68 6.38 -3.71
C PHE A 89 -8.45 5.20 -4.29
N VAL A 90 -8.04 3.98 -3.93
CA VAL A 90 -8.65 2.74 -4.38
C VAL A 90 -10.10 2.67 -3.92
N ALA A 91 -10.39 2.95 -2.65
CA ALA A 91 -11.76 2.99 -2.12
C ALA A 91 -12.69 3.96 -2.90
N GLN A 92 -12.18 5.12 -3.34
CA GLN A 92 -12.94 6.09 -4.13
C GLN A 92 -13.24 5.65 -5.57
N ARG A 93 -12.61 4.56 -6.06
CA ARG A 93 -12.88 4.03 -7.42
C ARG A 93 -14.00 2.99 -7.46
N PHE A 94 -14.47 2.55 -6.30
CA PHE A 94 -15.59 1.61 -6.25
C PHE A 94 -16.93 2.33 -6.30
N ALA A 95 -17.93 1.61 -6.82
CA ALA A 95 -19.30 1.76 -6.35
C ALA A 95 -19.62 0.60 -5.38
N PRO A 96 -20.53 0.80 -4.41
CA PRO A 96 -21.04 -0.31 -3.60
C PRO A 96 -21.58 -1.42 -4.51
N HIS A 97 -21.13 -2.65 -4.27
CA HIS A 97 -21.50 -3.81 -5.08
C HIS A 97 -21.44 -5.09 -4.25
N GLN A 98 -22.11 -6.12 -4.75
CA GLN A 98 -22.06 -7.47 -4.18
C GLN A 98 -21.01 -8.33 -4.89
N TYR A 99 -20.57 -9.39 -4.22
CA TYR A 99 -19.64 -10.35 -4.78
C TYR A 99 -20.17 -11.00 -6.08
N VAL A 100 -19.43 -10.83 -7.17
CA VAL A 100 -19.73 -11.46 -8.47
C VAL A 100 -18.62 -12.46 -8.80
N PRO A 101 -18.83 -13.78 -8.66
CA PRO A 101 -17.78 -14.76 -8.88
C PRO A 101 -17.34 -14.79 -10.34
N VAL A 102 -16.03 -14.66 -10.56
CA VAL A 102 -15.37 -14.95 -11.83
C VAL A 102 -14.16 -15.84 -11.58
N VAL A 103 -13.83 -16.70 -12.55
CA VAL A 103 -12.66 -17.58 -12.45
C VAL A 103 -11.39 -16.74 -12.38
N SER A 104 -10.54 -17.00 -11.39
CA SER A 104 -9.23 -16.35 -11.21
C SER A 104 -8.05 -17.28 -11.45
N GLY A 105 -8.27 -18.60 -11.49
CA GLY A 105 -7.21 -19.55 -11.77
C GLY A 105 -7.66 -21.00 -11.66
N HIS A 106 -6.81 -21.89 -12.14
CA HIS A 106 -6.99 -23.33 -12.04
C HIS A 106 -5.72 -23.97 -11.46
N SER A 107 -5.90 -24.88 -10.52
CA SER A 107 -4.83 -25.79 -10.09
C SER A 107 -4.88 -27.05 -10.94
N TYR A 108 -3.72 -27.60 -11.29
CA TYR A 108 -3.62 -28.77 -12.13
C TYR A 108 -2.87 -29.91 -11.43
N THR A 109 -3.29 -31.14 -11.68
CA THR A 109 -2.55 -32.36 -11.33
C THR A 109 -2.62 -33.30 -12.52
N ASN A 110 -1.46 -33.72 -13.02
CA ASN A 110 -1.33 -34.54 -14.23
C ASN A 110 -2.12 -33.96 -15.43
N GLY A 111 -2.02 -32.64 -15.62
CA GLY A 111 -2.68 -31.93 -16.72
C GLY A 111 -4.20 -31.77 -16.58
N LYS A 112 -4.81 -32.22 -15.48
CA LYS A 112 -6.25 -32.06 -15.21
C LYS A 112 -6.51 -31.02 -14.15
N ILE A 113 -7.55 -30.21 -14.33
CA ILE A 113 -8.00 -29.22 -13.35
C ILE A 113 -8.46 -29.96 -12.09
N THR A 114 -7.85 -29.65 -10.95
CA THR A 114 -8.23 -30.20 -9.64
C THR A 114 -8.93 -29.17 -8.75
N HIS A 115 -8.73 -27.88 -9.02
CA HIS A 115 -9.36 -26.79 -8.30
C HIS A 115 -9.57 -25.60 -9.23
N THR A 116 -10.67 -24.88 -9.05
CA THR A 116 -10.93 -23.60 -9.73
C THR A 116 -11.12 -22.54 -8.66
N SER A 117 -10.26 -21.52 -8.72
CA SER A 117 -10.29 -20.37 -7.82
C SER A 117 -11.21 -19.29 -8.38
N TYR A 118 -11.86 -18.55 -7.49
CA TYR A 118 -12.76 -17.45 -7.85
C TYR A 118 -12.39 -16.15 -7.14
N THR A 119 -12.62 -15.03 -7.82
CA THR A 119 -12.54 -13.66 -7.26
C THR A 119 -13.81 -12.89 -7.62
N CYS A 120 -13.98 -11.68 -7.09
CA CYS A 120 -15.02 -10.78 -7.51
C CYS A 120 -14.65 -10.15 -8.85
N GLY A 121 -15.49 -10.31 -9.88
CA GLY A 121 -15.26 -9.75 -11.21
C GLY A 121 -15.28 -8.22 -11.21
N ILE A 122 -16.16 -7.61 -10.43
CA ILE A 122 -16.23 -6.15 -10.30
C ILE A 122 -14.93 -5.61 -9.69
N CYS A 123 -14.41 -6.25 -8.63
CA CYS A 123 -13.11 -5.91 -8.05
C CYS A 123 -11.97 -6.05 -9.07
N ARG A 124 -11.86 -7.23 -9.69
CA ARG A 124 -10.78 -7.58 -10.61
C ARG A 124 -10.72 -6.63 -11.81
N ASP A 125 -11.88 -6.26 -12.34
CA ASP A 125 -11.99 -5.48 -13.57
C ASP A 125 -11.78 -3.97 -13.33
N LEU A 126 -11.51 -3.57 -12.08
CA LEU A 126 -10.98 -2.24 -11.81
C LEU A 126 -9.56 -2.15 -12.34
N LYS A 127 -9.28 -1.04 -13.03
CA LYS A 127 -7.98 -0.68 -13.63
C LYS A 127 -6.78 -0.72 -12.66
N TYR A 128 -7.00 -0.93 -11.37
CA TYR A 128 -6.04 -0.80 -10.28
C TYR A 128 -5.70 -2.14 -9.60
N GLY A 129 -5.93 -3.28 -10.26
CA GLY A 129 -5.41 -4.58 -9.79
C GLY A 129 -6.02 -5.06 -8.48
N PHE A 130 -7.26 -4.69 -8.19
CA PHE A 130 -7.90 -5.00 -6.91
C PHE A 130 -8.43 -6.42 -6.85
N VAL A 131 -8.24 -7.10 -5.72
CA VAL A 131 -8.66 -8.50 -5.56
C VAL A 131 -9.58 -8.64 -4.36
N GLY A 132 -10.80 -9.13 -4.62
CA GLY A 132 -11.81 -9.45 -3.61
C GLY A 132 -12.14 -10.93 -3.60
N HIS A 133 -12.10 -11.57 -2.43
CA HIS A 133 -12.54 -12.95 -2.23
C HIS A 133 -13.93 -12.97 -1.59
N LYS A 134 -14.71 -14.03 -1.85
CA LYS A 134 -16.09 -14.17 -1.35
C LYS A 134 -16.17 -14.03 0.17
N LEU A 135 -15.26 -14.71 0.86
CA LEU A 135 -15.19 -14.79 2.31
C LEU A 135 -13.72 -14.83 2.71
N TYR A 136 -13.38 -14.06 3.73
CA TYR A 136 -12.08 -14.06 4.37
C TYR A 136 -12.27 -14.73 5.73
N GLU A 137 -11.72 -15.93 5.91
CA GLU A 137 -11.84 -16.69 7.16
C GLU A 137 -10.55 -16.60 7.96
N ASN A 138 -10.64 -16.24 9.24
CA ASN A 138 -9.50 -16.25 10.17
C ASN A 138 -8.27 -15.48 9.66
N THR A 139 -8.49 -14.37 8.94
CA THR A 139 -7.42 -13.56 8.36
C THR A 139 -6.59 -12.92 9.46
N ASP A 140 -5.27 -13.08 9.36
CA ASP A 140 -4.34 -12.53 10.32
C ASP A 140 -4.06 -11.05 10.01
N LEU A 141 -4.75 -10.14 10.69
CA LEU A 141 -4.54 -8.69 10.51
C LEU A 141 -3.15 -8.23 10.99
N ASN A 142 -2.47 -9.04 11.80
CA ASN A 142 -1.19 -8.65 12.38
C ASN A 142 -0.09 -8.65 11.32
N VAL A 143 -0.11 -9.57 10.33
CA VAL A 143 0.84 -9.53 9.22
C VAL A 143 0.66 -8.25 8.39
N LEU A 144 -0.59 -7.83 8.18
CA LEU A 144 -0.93 -6.59 7.47
C LEU A 144 -0.39 -5.36 8.20
N ASN A 145 -0.58 -5.30 9.53
CA ASN A 145 -0.06 -4.20 10.34
C ASN A 145 1.48 -4.20 10.41
N PHE A 146 2.09 -5.38 10.49
CA PHE A 146 3.54 -5.53 10.45
C PHE A 146 4.11 -4.96 9.14
N GLU A 147 3.56 -5.36 7.99
CA GLU A 147 3.96 -4.87 6.67
C GLU A 147 3.75 -3.35 6.53
N ARG A 148 2.59 -2.84 6.98
CA ARG A 148 2.27 -1.41 7.06
C ARG A 148 3.34 -0.63 7.82
N ILE A 149 3.75 -1.10 8.99
CA ILE A 149 4.70 -0.41 9.85
C ILE A 149 6.16 -0.61 9.41
N LYS A 150 6.49 -1.75 8.78
CA LYS A 150 7.85 -2.11 8.38
C LYS A 150 8.27 -1.46 7.07
N TRP A 151 7.38 -1.42 6.08
CA TRP A 151 7.72 -0.99 4.72
C TRP A 151 6.87 0.19 4.22
N GLY A 152 5.74 0.47 4.88
CA GLY A 152 4.82 1.54 4.50
C GLY A 152 3.59 1.07 3.75
N GLY A 153 3.30 -0.23 3.81
CA GLY A 153 2.13 -0.85 3.22
C GLY A 153 2.38 -1.44 1.84
N ILE A 154 2.36 -2.78 1.75
CA ILE A 154 2.79 -3.50 0.54
C ILE A 154 1.61 -4.06 -0.28
N ARG A 155 0.47 -4.30 0.34
CA ARG A 155 -0.69 -4.99 -0.28
C ARG A 155 -1.68 -4.01 -0.89
N LEU A 156 -1.15 -3.03 -1.62
CA LEU A 156 -1.97 -2.01 -2.26
C LEU A 156 -2.94 -2.71 -3.23
N GLY A 157 -4.26 -2.56 -3.01
CA GLY A 157 -5.29 -3.19 -3.83
C GLY A 157 -5.83 -4.53 -3.30
N ASP A 158 -5.35 -5.04 -2.16
CA ASP A 158 -6.04 -6.12 -1.46
C ASP A 158 -7.25 -5.56 -0.68
N LEU A 159 -8.41 -6.22 -0.77
CA LEU A 159 -9.65 -5.74 -0.16
C LEU A 159 -9.58 -5.66 1.37
N VAL A 160 -9.06 -6.69 2.03
CA VAL A 160 -8.96 -6.69 3.51
C VAL A 160 -7.88 -5.73 3.97
N TYR A 161 -6.77 -5.63 3.24
CA TYR A 161 -5.74 -4.64 3.54
C TYR A 161 -6.28 -3.21 3.41
N THR A 162 -7.04 -2.91 2.36
CA THR A 162 -7.66 -1.59 2.15
C THR A 162 -8.60 -1.25 3.31
N PHE A 163 -9.45 -2.19 3.72
CA PHE A 163 -10.29 -2.03 4.91
C PHE A 163 -9.46 -1.78 6.18
N PHE A 164 -8.48 -2.64 6.45
CA PHE A 164 -7.65 -2.56 7.64
C PHE A 164 -6.85 -1.26 7.71
N ASP A 165 -6.23 -0.85 6.60
CA ASP A 165 -5.38 0.35 6.52
C ASP A 165 -6.20 1.63 6.70
N LEU A 166 -7.40 1.71 6.08
CA LEU A 166 -8.32 2.83 6.30
C LEU A 166 -8.83 2.88 7.73
N GLU A 167 -9.14 1.73 8.33
CA GLU A 167 -9.59 1.66 9.73
C GLU A 167 -8.49 2.13 10.69
N GLN A 168 -7.22 1.77 10.45
CA GLN A 168 -6.10 2.26 11.26
C GLN A 168 -5.85 3.75 10.99
N PHE A 169 -5.84 4.16 9.73
CA PHE A 169 -5.67 5.56 9.33
C PHE A 169 -6.67 6.48 10.03
N ALA A 170 -7.95 6.09 10.12
CA ALA A 170 -8.99 6.88 10.76
C ALA A 170 -8.76 7.13 12.27
N LYS A 171 -7.88 6.34 12.91
CA LYS A 171 -7.51 6.46 14.33
C LYS A 171 -6.23 7.28 14.53
N GLU A 172 -5.49 7.59 13.47
CA GLU A 172 -4.19 8.25 13.56
C GLU A 172 -4.32 9.75 13.85
N HIS A 173 -3.41 10.25 14.67
CA HIS A 173 -3.18 11.69 14.79
C HIS A 173 -2.11 12.12 13.79
N ILE A 174 -2.51 12.90 12.79
CA ILE A 174 -1.63 13.32 11.70
C ILE A 174 -1.21 14.78 11.90
N THR A 175 0.09 15.02 12.04
CA THR A 175 0.69 16.35 12.14
C THR A 175 0.79 17.03 10.77
N GLU A 176 0.77 18.37 10.73
CA GLU A 176 0.99 19.12 9.47
C GLU A 176 2.34 18.78 8.85
N PRO A 177 2.45 18.72 7.51
CA PRO A 177 3.73 18.49 6.86
C PRO A 177 4.65 19.66 7.15
N THR A 178 5.89 19.34 7.45
CA THR A 178 6.95 20.32 7.68
C THR A 178 7.49 20.85 6.35
N LYS A 179 8.33 21.89 6.41
CA LYS A 179 9.08 22.32 5.23
C LYS A 179 9.97 21.21 4.68
N ASP A 180 10.58 20.40 5.55
CA ASP A 180 11.42 19.28 5.13
C ASP A 180 10.61 18.22 4.38
N ASP A 181 9.36 17.94 4.78
CA ASP A 181 8.48 17.02 4.06
C ASP A 181 8.19 17.50 2.64
N ALA A 182 7.92 18.80 2.48
CA ALA A 182 7.70 19.42 1.17
C ALA A 182 8.96 19.39 0.30
N GLU A 183 10.13 19.72 0.86
CA GLU A 183 11.40 19.69 0.12
C GLU A 183 11.83 18.27 -0.25
N ILE A 184 11.61 17.26 0.61
CA ILE A 184 11.81 15.86 0.26
C ILE A 184 10.91 15.47 -0.92
N PHE A 185 9.63 15.85 -0.88
CA PHE A 185 8.71 15.53 -1.97
C PHE A 185 9.10 16.23 -3.28
N LYS A 186 9.52 17.50 -3.24
CA LYS A 186 10.08 18.19 -4.41
C LYS A 186 11.31 17.47 -4.95
N GLY A 187 12.19 16.98 -4.08
CA GLY A 187 13.34 16.16 -4.48
C GLY A 187 12.95 14.84 -5.13
N ILE A 188 11.87 14.19 -4.68
CA ILE A 188 11.30 13.01 -5.35
C ILE A 188 10.81 13.37 -6.75
N LEU A 189 10.06 14.48 -6.91
CA LEU A 189 9.58 14.96 -8.22
C LEU A 189 10.74 15.32 -9.16
N GLU A 190 11.81 15.90 -8.64
CA GLU A 190 13.01 16.21 -9.42
C GLU A 190 13.73 14.94 -9.88
N ALA A 191 13.85 13.93 -9.00
CA ALA A 191 14.43 12.64 -9.36
C ALA A 191 13.63 11.93 -10.47
N ILE A 192 12.30 12.08 -10.47
CA ILE A 192 11.42 11.60 -11.55
C ILE A 192 11.74 12.32 -12.86
N ASN A 193 11.79 13.66 -12.87
CA ASN A 193 12.10 14.44 -14.07
C ASN A 193 13.53 14.21 -14.61
N CYS A 194 14.48 13.87 -13.74
CA CYS A 194 15.85 13.54 -14.11
C CYS A 194 16.04 12.10 -14.64
N CYS A 195 14.96 11.33 -14.83
CA CYS A 195 15.04 10.03 -15.47
C CYS A 195 15.21 10.17 -16.99
N LYS A 196 15.94 9.23 -17.59
CA LYS A 196 16.07 9.11 -19.05
C LYS A 196 14.84 8.42 -19.62
N GLU A 197 14.57 8.62 -20.91
CA GLU A 197 13.37 8.10 -21.59
C GLU A 197 13.08 6.62 -21.26
N ASP A 198 14.08 5.75 -21.36
CA ASP A 198 13.96 4.30 -21.11
C ASP A 198 14.21 3.85 -19.66
N ASP A 199 14.37 4.76 -18.70
CA ASP A 199 14.62 4.38 -17.31
C ASP A 199 13.42 3.61 -16.74
N TYR A 200 13.68 2.41 -16.21
CA TYR A 200 12.67 1.56 -15.56
C TYR A 200 12.41 2.03 -14.12
N PRO A 201 11.30 1.60 -13.47
CA PRO A 201 11.00 1.96 -12.08
C PRO A 201 12.12 1.62 -11.09
N SER A 202 12.91 0.57 -11.35
CA SER A 202 14.07 0.22 -10.55
C SER A 202 15.18 1.27 -10.58
N VAL A 203 15.37 1.95 -11.71
CA VAL A 203 16.35 3.04 -11.84
C VAL A 203 15.88 4.25 -11.05
N LEU A 204 14.60 4.63 -11.17
CA LEU A 204 14.00 5.69 -10.37
C LEU A 204 14.10 5.40 -8.86
N ARG A 205 13.79 4.17 -8.43
CA ARG A 205 13.94 3.74 -7.03
C ARG A 205 15.36 3.96 -6.51
N ASP A 206 16.36 3.68 -7.33
CA ASP A 206 17.75 3.82 -6.94
C ASP A 206 18.17 5.29 -6.91
N LYS A 207 17.68 6.14 -7.84
CA LYS A 207 17.84 7.61 -7.80
C LYS A 207 17.22 8.23 -6.54
N LEU A 208 16.10 7.70 -6.05
CA LEU A 208 15.47 8.18 -4.81
C LEU A 208 16.37 8.05 -3.56
N LYS A 209 17.46 7.27 -3.61
CA LYS A 209 18.45 7.20 -2.54
C LYS A 209 19.16 8.55 -2.32
N ASP A 210 19.30 9.33 -3.39
CA ASP A 210 20.08 10.56 -3.41
C ASP A 210 19.23 11.81 -3.12
N VAL A 211 17.92 11.63 -2.86
CA VAL A 211 17.03 12.71 -2.43
C VAL A 211 17.44 13.19 -1.02
N PRO A 212 17.78 14.48 -0.85
CA PRO A 212 18.18 15.01 0.45
C PRO A 212 17.15 14.73 1.54
N ASN A 213 17.64 14.36 2.74
CA ASN A 213 16.82 14.10 3.93
C ASN A 213 15.83 12.91 3.84
N LEU A 214 15.72 12.20 2.71
CA LEU A 214 14.89 11.00 2.59
C LEU A 214 15.57 9.76 3.18
N LYS A 215 15.43 9.56 4.50
CA LYS A 215 15.92 8.34 5.17
C LYS A 215 15.06 7.15 4.76
N SER A 216 15.60 6.27 3.91
CA SER A 216 14.86 5.13 3.37
C SER A 216 15.72 3.91 3.03
N SER A 217 15.14 2.72 3.20
CA SER A 217 15.65 1.46 2.63
C SER A 217 15.22 1.30 1.16
N LYS A 218 15.78 0.31 0.46
CA LYS A 218 15.39 -0.02 -0.92
C LYS A 218 13.90 -0.37 -1.03
N ASP A 219 13.39 -1.16 -0.07
CA ASP A 219 11.99 -1.57 -0.02
C ASP A 219 11.08 -0.36 0.23
N GLU A 220 11.44 0.51 1.19
CA GLU A 220 10.69 1.74 1.47
C GLU A 220 10.56 2.66 0.24
N ARG A 221 11.62 2.77 -0.57
CA ARG A 221 11.57 3.56 -1.83
C ARG A 221 10.69 2.89 -2.87
N SER A 222 10.72 1.56 -2.95
CA SER A 222 9.84 0.79 -3.84
C SER A 222 8.37 1.04 -3.49
N ILE A 223 8.02 1.04 -2.20
CA ILE A 223 6.66 1.33 -1.74
C ILE A 223 6.24 2.78 -2.02
N ILE A 224 7.15 3.76 -1.90
CA ILE A 224 6.86 5.13 -2.32
C ILE A 224 6.45 5.18 -3.81
N LEU A 225 7.20 4.49 -4.68
CA LEU A 225 6.87 4.45 -6.11
C LEU A 225 5.54 3.76 -6.39
N GLU A 226 5.27 2.64 -5.73
CA GLU A 226 3.99 1.93 -5.85
C GLU A 226 2.80 2.78 -5.41
N ILE A 227 2.94 3.50 -4.30
CA ILE A 227 1.90 4.43 -3.84
C ILE A 227 1.68 5.54 -4.87
N LEU A 228 2.75 6.18 -5.35
CA LEU A 228 2.66 7.26 -6.33
C LEU A 228 2.07 6.79 -7.67
N ALA A 229 2.39 5.57 -8.12
CA ALA A 229 1.78 4.98 -9.31
C ALA A 229 0.30 4.64 -9.08
N CYS A 230 -0.04 4.07 -7.92
CA CYS A 230 -1.42 3.77 -7.53
C CYS A 230 -2.31 5.02 -7.57
N ILE A 231 -1.83 6.15 -7.05
CA ILE A 231 -2.57 7.43 -7.06
C ILE A 231 -2.41 8.23 -8.37
N GLU A 232 -1.88 7.60 -9.42
CA GLU A 232 -1.69 8.15 -10.77
C GLU A 232 -0.70 9.33 -10.87
N VAL A 233 0.16 9.54 -9.88
CA VAL A 233 1.30 10.48 -9.99
C VAL A 233 2.36 9.91 -10.94
N LEU A 234 2.65 8.61 -10.87
CA LEU A 234 3.52 7.89 -11.81
C LEU A 234 2.69 7.08 -12.80
N LYS A 235 1.86 7.77 -13.59
CA LYS A 235 0.97 7.14 -14.57
C LYS A 235 1.72 6.86 -15.88
N PRO A 236 1.79 5.60 -16.35
CA PRO A 236 2.42 5.29 -17.63
C PRO A 236 1.62 5.87 -18.80
N ALA A 237 2.31 6.35 -19.84
CA ALA A 237 1.66 6.78 -21.08
C ALA A 237 1.18 5.59 -21.93
N ASN A 238 1.85 4.44 -21.83
CA ASN A 238 1.50 3.21 -22.54
C ASN A 238 1.76 1.96 -21.67
N TYR A 239 0.87 0.98 -21.77
CA TYR A 239 0.97 -0.32 -21.11
C TYR A 239 1.51 -1.42 -22.04
N ASP A 240 1.49 -1.20 -23.36
CA ASP A 240 2.09 -2.09 -24.36
C ASP A 240 3.59 -1.82 -24.48
N ARG A 241 4.33 -2.21 -23.44
CA ARG A 241 5.78 -2.03 -23.31
C ARG A 241 6.43 -3.27 -22.67
N PRO A 242 7.68 -3.61 -23.04
CA PRO A 242 8.35 -4.78 -22.49
C PRO A 242 8.59 -4.62 -20.98
N THR A 243 8.30 -5.67 -20.20
CA THR A 243 8.62 -5.73 -18.77
C THR A 243 9.86 -6.57 -18.54
N THR A 244 10.55 -6.34 -17.42
CA THR A 244 11.68 -7.19 -17.04
C THR A 244 11.15 -8.47 -16.40
N HIS A 245 11.64 -9.63 -16.84
CA HIS A 245 11.08 -10.95 -16.50
C HIS A 245 11.04 -11.32 -15.00
N LYS A 246 11.59 -10.49 -14.10
CA LYS A 246 11.54 -10.68 -12.64
C LYS A 246 11.48 -9.33 -11.95
N ASN A 247 10.27 -8.88 -11.66
CA ASN A 247 10.04 -7.71 -10.83
C ASN A 247 8.79 -7.94 -9.96
N ASP A 248 8.74 -7.26 -8.81
CA ASP A 248 7.61 -7.32 -7.87
C ASP A 248 6.75 -6.05 -7.98
N TRP A 249 6.80 -5.35 -9.12
CA TRP A 249 6.02 -4.13 -9.33
C TRP A 249 4.57 -4.49 -9.64
N THR A 250 3.63 -3.70 -9.14
CA THR A 250 2.20 -3.85 -9.40
C THR A 250 1.66 -2.66 -10.17
N TYR A 251 1.81 -1.44 -9.64
CA TYR A 251 1.24 -0.23 -10.24
C TYR A 251 2.25 0.50 -11.11
N VAL A 252 3.52 0.48 -10.73
CA VAL A 252 4.57 1.28 -11.40
C VAL A 252 5.23 0.54 -12.58
N GLU A 253 4.93 -0.74 -12.80
CA GLU A 253 5.68 -1.62 -13.73
C GLU A 253 5.91 -1.03 -15.14
N PHE A 254 4.86 -0.43 -15.71
CA PHE A 254 4.87 0.10 -17.08
C PHE A 254 5.39 1.53 -17.19
N TRP A 255 5.64 2.21 -16.06
CA TRP A 255 6.19 3.56 -16.05
C TRP A 255 7.62 3.57 -16.60
N ARG A 256 7.92 4.55 -17.44
CA ARG A 256 9.25 4.83 -17.99
C ARG A 256 9.61 6.28 -17.71
N GLY A 257 10.91 6.61 -17.72
CA GLY A 257 11.35 7.98 -17.44
C GLY A 257 10.77 9.03 -18.37
N GLU A 258 10.45 8.69 -19.63
CA GLU A 258 9.74 9.57 -20.56
C GLU A 258 8.33 9.98 -20.07
N ASP A 259 7.69 9.17 -19.22
CA ASP A 259 6.34 9.45 -18.71
C ASP A 259 6.34 10.57 -17.65
N GLY A 260 7.47 10.80 -16.95
CA GLY A 260 7.59 11.80 -15.89
C GLY A 260 6.56 11.61 -14.75
N TYR A 261 6.13 12.71 -14.12
CA TYR A 261 4.99 12.68 -13.20
C TYR A 261 3.78 13.45 -13.74
N HIS A 262 2.58 13.01 -13.36
CA HIS A 262 1.33 13.62 -13.76
C HIS A 262 1.04 14.89 -12.95
N LYS A 263 1.26 16.07 -13.55
CA LYS A 263 1.16 17.38 -12.88
C LYS A 263 -0.20 17.63 -12.20
N GLU A 264 -1.31 17.26 -12.84
CA GLU A 264 -2.64 17.45 -12.24
C GLU A 264 -2.87 16.56 -11.02
N ALA A 265 -2.27 15.36 -10.99
CA ALA A 265 -2.37 14.48 -9.83
C ALA A 265 -1.55 15.06 -8.67
N VAL A 266 -0.35 15.57 -8.97
CA VAL A 266 0.49 16.28 -7.99
C VAL A 266 -0.23 17.51 -7.43
N GLU A 267 -0.83 18.34 -8.28
CA GLU A 267 -1.57 19.52 -7.80
C GLU A 267 -2.77 19.12 -6.94
N LYS A 268 -3.55 18.13 -7.39
CA LYS A 268 -4.73 17.61 -6.67
C LYS A 268 -4.40 17.13 -5.26
N TYR A 269 -3.34 16.34 -5.10
CA TYR A 269 -2.99 15.76 -3.79
C TYR A 269 -2.09 16.68 -2.97
N PHE A 270 -1.10 17.30 -3.59
CA PHE A 270 0.03 17.91 -2.89
C PHE A 270 0.21 19.41 -3.16
N GLY A 271 -0.52 20.01 -4.12
CA GLY A 271 -0.31 21.39 -4.57
C GLY A 271 -0.32 22.43 -3.45
N LYS A 272 -1.16 22.24 -2.42
CA LYS A 272 -1.19 23.11 -1.23
C LYS A 272 0.15 23.18 -0.48
N TYR A 273 0.95 22.11 -0.52
CA TYR A 273 2.18 21.95 0.26
C TYR A 273 3.45 22.27 -0.54
N LEU A 274 3.35 22.46 -1.85
CA LEU A 274 4.50 22.69 -2.74
C LEU A 274 4.71 24.15 -3.11
N LYS A 275 3.85 25.04 -2.61
CA LYS A 275 3.94 26.50 -2.78
C LYS A 275 5.05 27.12 -1.93
#